data_AF-W0E5B3-F1
#
_entry.id   AF-W0E5B3-F1
#
_cell.length_a   1.000
_cell.length_b   1.000
_cell.length_c   1.000
_cell.angle_alpha   90.00
_cell.angle_beta   90.00
_cell.angle_gamma   90.00
#
_symmetry.space_group_name_H-M   'P 1'
#
loop_
_entity.id
_entity.type
_entity.pdbx_description
1 polymer ?
#
loop_
_entity_poly.entity_id
_entity_poly.type
_entity_poly.pdbx_seq_one_letter_code
_entity_poly.pdbx_strand_id
1 'polypeptide(L)'
;MFDAPFDRVEASAPFADSDWFHACRQTQTPYVVIRHTEQRADVLWDFVTLPECCDAAIRAHFEALEQAARAIFLRYADAESHLRVKPTLIGFDRLPIEQAEAAADALYALVATYLPGARRATVTPPPTATAPLPTRSNPQAGQHAQ
;
A
#
# COMPACT_ATOMS: atom_id res chain seq x y z
N MET A 1 -5.83 18.21 -18.61
CA MET A 1 -5.36 16.81 -18.63
C MET A 1 -4.35 16.72 -17.51
N PHE A 2 -4.69 16.04 -16.41
CA PHE A 2 -3.75 15.80 -15.31
C PHE A 2 -2.88 14.62 -15.73
N ASP A 3 -1.60 14.86 -16.01
CA ASP A 3 -0.66 13.88 -16.56
C ASP A 3 -0.11 12.92 -15.49
N ALA A 4 -0.33 13.23 -14.21
CA ALA A 4 0.10 12.43 -13.06
C ALA A 4 -1.05 12.21 -12.06
N PRO A 5 -1.11 11.06 -11.36
CA PRO A 5 -2.16 10.76 -10.39
C PRO A 5 -1.93 11.43 -9.01
N PHE A 6 -1.08 12.45 -8.94
CA PHE A 6 -0.70 13.13 -7.72
C PHE A 6 -0.41 14.62 -7.96
N ASP A 7 -0.57 15.42 -6.91
CA ASP A 7 -0.25 16.85 -6.94
C ASP A 7 1.20 17.11 -6.48
N ARG A 8 1.83 18.13 -7.07
CA ARG A 8 3.12 18.65 -6.63
C ARG A 8 2.91 20.02 -6.02
N VAL A 9 3.36 20.19 -4.79
CA VAL A 9 3.18 21.44 -4.05
C VAL A 9 4.52 21.83 -3.43
N GLU A 10 4.86 23.13 -3.44
CA GLU A 10 6.01 23.61 -2.68
C GLU A 10 5.77 23.40 -1.18
N ALA A 11 6.80 23.01 -0.43
CA ALA A 11 6.67 22.80 1.02
C ALA A 11 6.21 24.06 1.78
N SER A 12 6.55 25.25 1.26
CA SER A 12 6.17 26.56 1.80
C SER A 12 4.69 26.92 1.58
N ALA A 13 4.03 26.29 0.61
CA ALA A 13 2.65 26.62 0.28
C ALA A 13 1.68 25.98 1.31
N PRO A 14 0.61 26.69 1.70
CA PRO A 14 -0.47 26.07 2.47
C PRO A 14 -1.10 24.94 1.64
N PHE A 15 -1.60 23.89 2.32
CA PHE A 15 -2.41 22.86 1.67
C PHE A 15 -3.62 23.55 1.05
N ALA A 16 -3.56 23.77 -0.26
CA ALA A 16 -4.64 24.39 -1.01
C ALA A 16 -5.69 23.32 -1.33
N ASP A 17 -6.96 23.73 -1.26
CA ASP A 17 -8.09 23.02 -1.85
C ASP A 17 -7.84 23.00 -3.37
N SER A 18 -7.15 21.95 -3.84
CA SER A 18 -6.69 21.86 -5.24
C SER A 18 -7.76 21.22 -6.11
N ASP A 19 -7.75 21.57 -7.40
CA ASP A 19 -8.64 20.95 -8.38
C ASP A 19 -8.48 19.42 -8.42
N TRP A 20 -7.27 18.90 -8.14
CA TRP A 20 -6.99 17.48 -8.05
C TRP A 20 -7.56 16.84 -6.77
N PHE A 21 -7.48 17.52 -5.62
CA PHE A 21 -8.15 17.07 -4.41
C PHE A 21 -9.66 16.96 -4.62
N HIS A 22 -10.27 17.98 -5.24
CA HIS A 22 -11.68 17.95 -5.59
C HIS A 22 -12.02 16.82 -6.57
N ALA A 23 -11.19 16.61 -7.60
CA ALA A 23 -11.36 15.51 -8.54
C ALA A 23 -11.31 14.16 -7.82
N CYS A 24 -10.26 13.89 -7.02
CA CYS A 24 -10.13 12.65 -6.26
C CYS A 24 -11.29 12.43 -5.30
N ARG A 25 -11.82 13.49 -4.67
CA ARG A 25 -12.99 13.39 -3.80
C ARG A 25 -14.27 13.07 -4.58
N GLN A 26 -14.46 13.63 -5.77
CA GLN A 26 -15.61 13.34 -6.64
C GLN A 26 -15.55 11.92 -7.22
N THR A 27 -14.36 11.46 -7.63
CA THR A 27 -14.15 10.13 -8.19
C THR A 27 -13.90 9.06 -7.12
N GLN A 28 -13.83 9.46 -5.85
CA GLN A 28 -13.54 8.61 -4.70
C GLN A 28 -12.25 7.79 -4.88
N THR A 29 -11.20 8.43 -5.39
CA THR A 29 -9.88 7.84 -5.64
C THR A 29 -8.84 8.34 -4.63
N PRO A 30 -7.73 7.62 -4.44
CA PRO A 30 -6.64 8.06 -3.56
C PRO A 30 -6.12 9.43 -4.00
N TYR A 31 -5.88 10.29 -3.02
CA TYR A 31 -5.20 11.56 -3.24
C TYR A 31 -3.81 11.49 -2.63
N VAL A 32 -2.79 11.47 -3.49
CA VAL A 32 -1.38 11.47 -3.11
C VAL A 32 -0.78 12.81 -3.49
N VAL A 33 0.04 13.37 -2.60
CA VAL A 33 0.71 14.66 -2.78
C VAL A 33 2.20 14.52 -2.57
N ILE A 34 2.96 15.19 -3.42
CA ILE A 34 4.39 15.40 -3.27
C ILE A 34 4.62 16.84 -2.81
N ARG A 35 5.08 17.01 -1.58
CA ARG A 35 5.53 18.30 -1.06
C ARG A 35 7.04 18.37 -1.14
N HIS A 36 7.58 19.28 -1.94
CA HIS A 36 9.01 19.32 -2.19
C HIS A 36 9.67 20.62 -1.71
N THR A 37 10.95 20.46 -1.39
CA THR A 37 11.96 21.51 -1.26
C THR A 37 13.00 21.30 -2.37
N GLU A 38 14.14 22.01 -2.36
CA GLU A 38 15.12 21.93 -3.45
C GLU A 38 15.68 20.51 -3.71
N GLN A 39 15.88 19.71 -2.66
CA GLN A 39 16.54 18.39 -2.78
C GLN A 39 15.74 17.23 -2.18
N ARG A 40 14.68 17.55 -1.43
CA ARG A 40 13.92 16.58 -0.64
C ARG A 40 12.43 16.77 -0.88
N ALA A 41 11.70 15.67 -0.80
CA ALA A 41 10.25 15.71 -0.86
C ALA A 41 9.59 14.77 0.15
N ASP A 42 8.42 15.19 0.62
CA ASP A 42 7.50 14.38 1.39
C ASP A 42 6.42 13.85 0.44
N VAL A 43 6.19 12.54 0.46
CA VAL A 43 5.08 11.90 -0.25
C VAL A 43 4.01 11.54 0.76
N LEU A 44 2.81 12.10 0.59
CA LEU A 44 1.73 12.03 1.55
C LEU A 44 0.47 11.47 0.92
N TRP A 45 -0.18 10.57 1.62
CA TRP A 45 -1.54 10.13 1.35
C TRP A 45 -2.40 10.30 2.62
N ASP A 46 -3.63 10.79 2.43
CA ASP A 46 -4.68 10.85 3.46
C ASP A 46 -5.93 10.13 2.97
N PHE A 47 -6.61 9.45 3.89
CA PHE A 47 -7.84 8.72 3.65
C PHE A 47 -9.04 9.61 3.28
N VAL A 48 -8.98 10.93 3.50
CA VAL A 48 -10.10 11.89 3.31
C VAL A 48 -10.85 11.78 1.98
N THR A 49 -10.22 11.35 0.88
CA THR A 49 -10.89 11.23 -0.43
C THR A 49 -11.54 9.87 -0.68
N LEU A 50 -11.33 8.88 0.19
CA LEU A 50 -11.84 7.52 -0.01
C LEU A 50 -13.27 7.33 0.53
N PRO A 51 -14.05 6.38 -0.04
CA PRO A 51 -15.34 5.98 0.51
C PRO A 51 -15.20 5.36 1.91
N GLU A 52 -16.22 5.54 2.77
CA GLU A 52 -16.23 4.98 4.14
C GLU A 52 -15.99 3.47 4.20
N CYS A 53 -16.47 2.71 3.20
CA CYS A 53 -16.24 1.26 3.14
C CYS A 53 -14.77 0.87 3.06
N CYS A 54 -13.90 1.76 2.56
CA CYS A 54 -12.46 1.54 2.49
C CYS A 54 -11.81 1.65 3.88
N ASP A 55 -12.34 2.45 4.80
CA ASP A 55 -11.75 2.64 6.15
C ASP A 55 -11.80 1.32 6.91
N ALA A 56 -12.95 0.64 6.87
CA ALA A 56 -13.13 -0.66 7.48
C ALA A 56 -12.16 -1.71 6.89
N ALA A 57 -12.00 -1.74 5.57
CA ALA A 57 -11.11 -2.68 4.89
C ALA A 57 -9.63 -2.40 5.23
N ILE A 58 -9.22 -1.13 5.22
CA ILE A 58 -7.86 -0.73 5.56
C ILE A 58 -7.55 -1.06 7.02
N ARG A 59 -8.46 -0.77 7.96
CA ARG A 59 -8.27 -1.10 9.37
C ARG A 59 -8.17 -2.61 9.59
N ALA A 60 -9.01 -3.40 8.92
CA ALA A 60 -8.98 -4.85 9.01
C ALA A 60 -7.68 -5.48 8.45
N HIS A 61 -7.04 -4.80 7.49
CA HIS A 61 -5.82 -5.27 6.83
C HIS A 61 -4.63 -4.34 7.07
N PHE A 62 -4.62 -3.62 8.19
CA PHE A 62 -3.64 -2.55 8.43
C PHE A 62 -2.20 -3.07 8.48
N GLU A 63 -1.97 -4.24 9.06
CA GLU A 63 -0.63 -4.83 9.11
C GLU A 63 -0.08 -5.11 7.70
N ALA A 64 -0.92 -5.62 6.79
CA ALA A 64 -0.54 -5.85 5.40
C ALA A 64 -0.27 -4.53 4.66
N LEU A 65 -1.10 -3.50 4.90
CA LEU A 65 -0.88 -2.15 4.38
C LEU A 65 0.45 -1.57 4.88
N GLU A 66 0.74 -1.68 6.18
CA GLU A 66 1.98 -1.18 6.78
C GLU A 66 3.20 -1.87 6.20
N GLN A 67 3.16 -3.21 6.08
CA GLN A 67 4.28 -3.96 5.49
C GLN A 67 4.51 -3.57 4.03
N ALA A 68 3.45 -3.42 3.23
CA ALA A 68 3.55 -3.00 1.84
C ALA A 68 4.08 -1.56 1.72
N ALA A 69 3.56 -0.63 2.52
CA ALA A 69 4.02 0.77 2.56
C ALA A 69 5.49 0.86 2.98
N ARG A 70 5.91 0.05 3.96
CA ARG A 70 7.31 -0.06 4.39
C ARG A 70 8.21 -0.58 3.28
N ALA A 71 7.77 -1.59 2.53
CA ALA A 71 8.55 -2.12 1.40
C ALA A 71 8.74 -1.07 0.30
N ILE A 72 7.70 -0.27 0.01
CA ILE A 72 7.80 0.88 -0.91
C ILE A 72 8.81 1.89 -0.38
N PHE A 73 8.66 2.31 0.87
CA PHE A 73 9.57 3.26 1.51
C PHE A 73 11.04 2.82 1.41
N LEU A 74 11.34 1.57 1.80
CA LEU A 74 12.71 1.04 1.77
C LEU A 74 13.34 0.98 0.37
N ARG A 75 12.54 0.96 -0.69
CA ARG A 75 13.04 1.00 -2.08
C ARG A 75 13.52 2.39 -2.50
N TYR A 76 12.94 3.44 -1.94
CA TYR A 76 13.16 4.83 -2.36
C TYR A 76 13.84 5.71 -1.31
N ALA A 77 13.89 5.25 -0.06
CA ALA A 77 14.45 5.95 1.08
C ALA A 77 15.98 5.90 1.13
N ASP A 78 16.54 6.91 1.78
CA ASP A 78 17.92 6.93 2.25
C ASP A 78 17.97 7.04 3.80
N ALA A 79 19.15 7.29 4.35
CA ALA A 79 19.35 7.40 5.80
C ALA A 79 18.66 8.60 6.45
N GLU A 80 18.28 9.64 5.68
CA GLU A 80 17.59 10.82 6.19
C GLU A 80 16.07 10.75 6.05
N SER A 81 15.59 9.73 5.36
CA SER A 81 14.16 9.54 5.09
C SER A 81 13.46 8.94 6.31
N HIS A 82 12.18 9.27 6.49
CA HIS A 82 11.37 8.74 7.59
C HIS A 82 10.03 8.19 7.10
N LEU A 83 9.61 7.09 7.71
CA LEU A 83 8.33 6.44 7.42
C LEU A 83 7.33 6.72 8.54
N ARG A 84 6.13 7.13 8.14
CA ARG A 84 4.97 7.28 9.01
C ARG A 84 3.79 6.54 8.41
N VAL A 85 3.27 5.56 9.15
CA VAL A 85 2.11 4.77 8.72
C VAL A 85 1.05 4.78 9.81
N LYS A 86 -0.17 5.15 9.44
CA LYS A 86 -1.41 5.04 10.21
C LYS A 86 -2.51 4.53 9.28
N PRO A 87 -3.61 3.96 9.82
CA PRO A 87 -4.71 3.49 8.98
C PRO A 87 -5.30 4.58 8.07
N THR A 88 -5.22 5.84 8.48
CA THR A 88 -5.79 6.98 7.77
C THR A 88 -4.76 7.84 7.03
N LEU A 89 -3.46 7.52 7.16
CA LEU A 89 -2.39 8.37 6.65
C LEU A 89 -1.11 7.57 6.41
N ILE A 90 -0.48 7.79 5.27
CA ILE A 90 0.87 7.30 4.98
C ILE A 90 1.72 8.50 4.56
N GLY A 91 2.89 8.62 5.18
CA GLY A 91 3.89 9.63 4.84
C GLY A 91 5.26 9.00 4.65
N PHE A 92 5.88 9.31 3.51
CA PHE A 92 7.30 9.10 3.28
C PHE A 92 7.96 10.48 3.34
N ASP A 93 8.52 10.80 4.50
CA ASP A 93 9.07 12.12 4.76
C ASP A 93 10.55 12.15 4.33
N ARG A 94 10.98 13.27 3.75
CA ARG A 94 12.36 13.56 3.33
C ARG A 94 12.99 12.58 2.33
N LEU A 95 12.21 12.04 1.40
CA LEU A 95 12.76 11.27 0.28
C LEU A 95 13.67 12.15 -0.59
N PRO A 96 14.71 11.58 -1.25
CA PRO A 96 15.39 12.27 -2.35
C PRO A 96 14.37 12.70 -3.41
N ILE A 97 14.44 13.95 -3.86
CA ILE A 97 13.42 14.51 -4.79
C ILE A 97 13.26 13.68 -6.07
N GLU A 98 14.35 13.10 -6.57
CA GLU A 98 14.37 12.23 -7.76
C GLU A 98 13.56 10.93 -7.57
N GLN A 99 13.38 10.48 -6.33
CA GLN A 99 12.64 9.25 -6.01
C GLN A 99 11.17 9.52 -5.66
N ALA A 100 10.79 10.78 -5.43
CA ALA A 100 9.50 11.15 -4.89
C ALA A 100 8.34 10.75 -5.81
N GLU A 101 8.50 10.91 -7.12
CA GLU A 101 7.47 10.58 -8.10
C GLU A 101 7.22 9.08 -8.17
N ALA A 102 8.29 8.28 -8.27
CA ALA A 102 8.18 6.82 -8.28
C ALA A 102 7.61 6.27 -6.96
N ALA A 103 7.91 6.91 -5.83
CA ALA A 103 7.32 6.58 -4.54
C ALA A 103 5.83 6.95 -4.47
N ALA A 104 5.43 8.10 -5.01
CA ALA A 104 4.04 8.54 -5.07
C ALA A 104 3.18 7.61 -5.94
N ASP A 105 3.66 7.22 -7.11
CA ASP A 105 2.99 6.24 -7.98
C ASP A 105 2.81 4.88 -7.28
N ALA A 106 3.86 4.38 -6.63
CA ALA A 106 3.80 3.13 -5.89
C ALA A 106 2.81 3.20 -4.72
N LEU A 107 2.78 4.33 -4.00
CA LEU A 107 1.84 4.56 -2.91
C LEU A 107 0.40 4.65 -3.43
N TYR A 108 0.16 5.37 -4.52
CA TYR A 108 -1.15 5.45 -5.16
C TYR A 108 -1.65 4.05 -5.54
N ALA A 109 -0.80 3.26 -6.21
CA ALA A 109 -1.14 1.90 -6.63
C ALA A 109 -1.48 0.99 -5.44
N LEU A 110 -0.74 1.10 -4.33
CA LEU A 110 -1.02 0.36 -3.09
C LEU A 110 -2.40 0.72 -2.53
N VAL A 111 -2.68 2.02 -2.34
CA VAL A 111 -3.96 2.45 -1.75
C VAL A 111 -5.13 2.12 -2.68
N ALA A 112 -4.95 2.22 -4.00
CA ALA A 112 -5.97 1.88 -4.99
C ALA A 112 -6.45 0.43 -4.89
N THR A 113 -5.65 -0.49 -4.33
CA THR A 113 -6.08 -1.89 -4.10
C THR A 113 -7.22 -2.03 -3.10
N TYR A 114 -7.46 -1.02 -2.27
CA TYR A 114 -8.52 -0.99 -1.27
C TYR A 114 -9.82 -0.36 -1.79
N LEU A 115 -9.84 0.17 -3.02
CA LEU A 115 -11.05 0.73 -3.62
C LEU A 115 -12.08 -0.37 -3.95
N PRO A 116 -13.38 -0.10 -3.77
CA PRO A 116 -14.43 -1.01 -4.19
C PRO A 116 -14.39 -1.18 -5.73
N GLY A 117 -14.37 -2.43 -6.21
CA GLY A 117 -14.31 -2.73 -7.63
C GLY A 117 -12.90 -2.81 -8.22
N ALA A 118 -11.85 -2.42 -7.47
CA ALA A 118 -10.50 -2.90 -7.76
C ALA A 118 -10.56 -4.43 -7.61
N ARG A 119 -10.45 -5.17 -8.72
CA ARG A 119 -10.47 -6.64 -8.68
C ARG A 119 -9.44 -7.06 -7.64
N ARG A 120 -9.89 -7.70 -6.56
CA ARG A 120 -9.04 -8.41 -5.59
C ARG A 120 -8.21 -9.41 -6.39
N ALA A 121 -7.04 -9.01 -6.85
CA ALA A 121 -5.96 -9.94 -7.07
C ALA A 121 -5.69 -10.51 -5.68
N THR A 122 -6.17 -11.71 -5.45
CA THR A 122 -5.95 -12.45 -4.21
C THR A 122 -4.45 -12.46 -3.93
N VAL A 123 -4.02 -11.67 -2.96
CA VAL A 123 -2.74 -11.92 -2.27
C VAL A 123 -2.99 -13.20 -1.49
N THR A 124 -2.71 -14.34 -2.13
CA THR A 124 -2.73 -15.64 -1.49
C THR A 124 -1.55 -15.65 -0.51
N PRO A 125 -1.76 -15.81 0.81
CA PRO A 125 -0.64 -16.10 1.70
C PRO A 125 0.03 -17.39 1.23
N PRO A 126 1.37 -17.52 1.35
CA PRO A 126 2.05 -18.75 0.99
C PRO A 126 1.41 -19.93 1.74
N PRO A 127 1.25 -21.11 1.10
CA PRO A 127 0.69 -22.26 1.79
C PRO A 127 1.58 -22.60 2.98
N THR A 128 1.06 -22.36 4.18
CA THR A 128 1.64 -22.86 5.43
C THR A 128 1.87 -24.35 5.28
N ALA A 129 3.13 -24.74 5.43
CA ALA A 129 3.60 -26.09 5.20
C ALA A 129 2.69 -27.16 5.83
N THR A 130 2.27 -28.08 4.97
CA THR A 130 1.59 -29.33 5.29
C THR A 130 2.47 -30.20 6.19
N ALA A 131 1.96 -30.56 7.37
CA ALA A 131 1.89 -31.95 7.84
C ALA A 131 1.11 -32.01 9.17
N PRO A 132 0.16 -32.94 9.28
CA PRO A 132 0.48 -34.06 10.16
C PRO A 132 0.22 -35.40 9.47
N LEU A 133 1.18 -36.31 9.60
CA LEU A 133 1.02 -37.72 9.24
C LEU A 133 0.23 -38.41 10.37
N PRO A 134 -0.93 -39.04 10.12
CA PRO A 134 -1.49 -39.98 11.07
C PRO A 134 -0.87 -41.36 10.83
N THR A 135 0.02 -41.78 11.73
CA THR A 135 0.43 -43.19 11.84
C THR A 135 -0.65 -43.96 12.57
N ARG A 136 -1.37 -44.86 11.90
CA ARG A 136 -2.07 -45.98 12.55
C ARG A 136 -2.09 -47.23 11.65
N SER A 137 -1.37 -48.24 12.13
CA SER A 137 -1.61 -49.70 12.20
C SER A 137 -2.87 -50.25 11.46
N ASN A 138 -2.93 -51.44 10.85
CA ASN A 138 -2.36 -52.77 11.17
C ASN A 138 -2.73 -53.77 10.01
N PRO A 139 -2.83 -55.12 10.16
CA PRO A 139 -2.01 -56.11 9.44
C PRO A 139 -2.79 -57.06 8.48
N GLN A 140 -2.05 -58.03 7.89
CA GLN A 140 -2.45 -59.41 7.57
C GLN A 140 -2.70 -59.82 6.09
N ALA A 141 -2.35 -61.10 5.84
CA ALA A 141 -2.58 -61.98 4.68
C ALA A 141 -1.61 -61.74 3.50
N GLY A 142 -0.66 -62.62 3.16
CA GLY A 142 -0.66 -64.07 3.17
C GLY A 142 -0.94 -64.54 1.75
N GLN A 143 0.05 -65.10 1.04
CA GLN A 143 -0.17 -66.04 -0.06
C GLN A 143 1.12 -66.78 -0.44
N HIS A 144 0.95 -68.10 -0.50
CA HIS A 144 1.85 -69.16 -0.90
C HIS A 144 1.98 -69.27 -2.43
N ALA A 145 3.02 -70.02 -2.84
CA ALA A 145 3.19 -70.78 -4.09
C ALA A 145 3.61 -69.94 -5.32
N GLN A 146 4.57 -70.37 -6.16
CA GLN A 146 5.08 -71.71 -6.48
C GLN A 146 6.61 -71.71 -6.62
#